data_AF-A0A1B6BXQ3-F1
#
_entry.id   AF-A0A1B6BXQ3-F1
#
_cell.length_a   1.000
_cell.length_b   1.000
_cell.length_c   1.000
_cell.angle_alpha   90.00
_cell.angle_beta   90.00
_cell.angle_gamma   90.00
#
_symmetry.space_group_name_H-M   'P 1'
#
loop_
_entity.id
_entity.type
_entity.pdbx_description
1 polymer ?
#
loop_
_entity_poly.entity_id
_entity_poly.type
_entity_poly.pdbx_seq_one_letter_code
_entity_poly.pdbx_strand_id
1 'polypeptide(L)'
;VYPTFPSGSGYVLSKFIVTSVYKKMENLKIYQGEDVSIGIWLQNMKLVEHKGIQCNWVCDERCDKKACNVGQLNVDEIHLLMKHYNLNSHNLEVCPINR
;
A
#
# COMPACT_ATOMS: atom_id res chain seq x y z
N VAL A 1 11.52 18.24 -10.18
CA VAL A 1 10.45 18.03 -9.17
C VAL A 1 9.73 16.75 -9.55
N TYR A 2 9.50 15.83 -8.61
CA TYR A 2 8.75 14.61 -8.87
C TYR A 2 7.23 14.89 -8.87
N PRO A 3 6.42 14.18 -9.68
CA PRO A 3 4.96 14.26 -9.57
C PRO A 3 4.49 13.72 -8.22
N THR A 4 3.21 13.86 -7.91
CA THR A 4 2.61 13.13 -6.79
C THR A 4 2.77 11.62 -7.01
N PHE A 5 3.19 10.89 -5.99
CA PHE A 5 3.32 9.43 -6.01
C PHE A 5 2.87 8.83 -4.68
N PRO A 6 2.34 7.59 -4.69
CA PRO A 6 2.01 6.90 -3.45
C PRO A 6 3.31 6.52 -2.75
N SER A 7 3.64 7.21 -1.66
CA SER A 7 4.79 6.86 -0.82
C SER A 7 4.32 6.07 0.38
N GLY A 8 5.04 5.00 0.71
CA GLY A 8 4.85 4.27 1.96
C GLY A 8 5.00 2.76 1.81
N SER A 9 4.40 2.04 2.75
CA SER A 9 4.45 0.56 2.83
C SER A 9 3.53 -0.15 1.84
N GLY A 10 2.69 0.59 1.11
CA GLY A 10 1.80 0.01 0.12
C GLY A 10 0.74 0.97 -0.41
N TYR A 11 0.05 0.52 -1.44
CA TYR A 11 -1.11 1.16 -2.06
C TYR A 11 -1.89 0.11 -2.88
N VAL A 12 -3.13 0.42 -3.23
CA VAL A 12 -3.97 -0.45 -4.07
C VAL A 12 -4.29 0.27 -5.38
N LEU A 13 -4.04 -0.41 -6.50
CA LEU A 13 -4.41 0.05 -7.83
C LEU A 13 -5.50 -0.84 -8.41
N SER A 14 -6.41 -0.24 -9.18
CA SER A 14 -7.42 -1.02 -9.91
C SER A 14 -6.76 -1.84 -11.02
N LYS A 15 -7.37 -2.97 -11.36
CA LYS A 15 -6.92 -3.82 -12.49
C LYS A 15 -6.76 -3.02 -13.78
N PHE A 16 -7.64 -2.05 -14.04
CA PHE A 16 -7.58 -1.20 -15.22
C PHE A 16 -6.30 -0.34 -15.27
N ILE A 17 -5.92 0.27 -14.14
CA ILE A 17 -4.70 1.06 -14.04
C ILE A 17 -3.48 0.18 -14.33
N VAL A 18 -3.37 -0.96 -13.64
CA VAL A 18 -2.24 -1.90 -13.81
C VAL A 18 -2.14 -2.39 -15.26
N THR A 19 -3.28 -2.76 -15.86
CA THR A 19 -3.31 -3.22 -17.27
C THR A 19 -2.88 -2.11 -18.24
N SER A 20 -3.22 -0.86 -17.95
CA SER A 20 -2.87 0.29 -18.79
C SER A 20 -1.37 0.61 -18.73
N VAL A 21 -0.74 0.44 -17.55
CA VAL A 21 0.72 0.55 -17.38
C VAL A 21 1.42 -0.61 -18.09
N TYR A 22 0.96 -1.84 -17.88
CA TYR A 22 1.52 -3.05 -18.49
C TYR A 22 1.56 -2.97 -20.02
N LYS A 23 0.49 -2.50 -20.67
CA LYS A 23 0.45 -2.33 -22.14
C LYS A 23 1.51 -1.37 -22.70
N LYS A 24 2.12 -0.54 -21.86
CA LYS A 24 3.16 0.42 -22.24
C LYS A 24 4.55 0.03 -21.73
N MET A 25 4.70 -1.14 -21.10
CA MET A 25 5.90 -1.51 -20.33
C MET A 25 7.21 -1.38 -21.11
N GLU A 26 7.21 -1.68 -22.41
CA GLU A 26 8.41 -1.56 -23.28
C GLU A 26 8.90 -0.12 -23.43
N ASN A 27 7.99 0.86 -23.26
CA ASN A 27 8.28 2.29 -23.37
C ASN A 27 8.40 2.97 -22.00
N LEU A 28 8.28 2.22 -20.89
CA LEU A 28 8.41 2.78 -19.55
C LEU A 28 9.89 2.93 -19.20
N LYS A 29 10.27 4.14 -18.84
CA LYS A 29 11.56 4.39 -18.21
C LYS A 29 11.51 3.94 -16.75
N ILE A 30 12.54 3.25 -16.29
CA ILE A 30 12.74 2.91 -14.88
C ILE A 30 13.32 4.15 -14.17
N TYR A 31 12.74 4.53 -13.04
CA TYR A 31 13.23 5.63 -12.21
C TYR A 31 13.78 5.08 -10.88
N GLN A 32 14.55 5.89 -10.16
CA GLN A 32 15.01 5.50 -8.83
C GLN A 32 13.83 5.48 -7.85
N GLY A 33 13.60 4.32 -7.25
CA GLY A 33 12.46 4.05 -6.37
C GLY A 33 11.24 3.53 -7.13
N GLU A 34 10.64 2.46 -6.61
CA GLU A 34 9.45 1.85 -7.23
C GLU A 34 8.24 2.78 -7.14
N ASP A 35 8.01 3.40 -5.98
CA ASP A 35 6.91 4.35 -5.74
C ASP A 35 6.98 5.55 -6.67
N VAL A 36 8.18 6.12 -6.83
CA VAL A 36 8.44 7.25 -7.73
C VAL A 36 8.17 6.85 -9.18
N SER A 37 8.62 5.65 -9.58
CA SER A 37 8.36 5.12 -10.91
C SER A 37 6.86 5.01 -11.20
N ILE A 38 6.10 4.47 -10.25
CA ILE A 38 4.64 4.33 -10.37
C ILE A 38 3.97 5.69 -10.50
N GLY A 39 4.32 6.69 -9.69
CA GLY A 39 3.78 8.05 -9.83
C GLY A 39 4.06 8.67 -11.19
N ILE A 40 5.28 8.51 -11.72
CA ILE A 40 5.63 9.04 -13.05
C ILE A 40 4.87 8.29 -14.16
N TRP A 41 4.74 6.96 -14.07
CA TRP A 41 3.99 6.19 -15.08
C TRP A 41 2.50 6.54 -15.09
N LEU A 42 1.97 6.96 -13.94
CA LEU A 42 0.57 7.31 -13.76
C LEU A 42 0.27 8.81 -13.98
N GLN A 43 1.27 9.68 -14.02
CA GLN A 43 1.09 11.15 -14.03
C GLN A 43 0.19 11.68 -15.15
N ASN A 44 0.13 10.98 -16.29
CA ASN A 44 -0.67 11.38 -17.46
C ASN A 44 -2.05 10.71 -17.50
N MET A 45 -2.41 9.93 -16.47
CA MET A 45 -3.73 9.32 -16.32
C MET A 45 -4.62 10.23 -15.48
N LYS A 46 -5.90 10.36 -15.86
CA LYS A 46 -6.91 10.99 -15.01
C LYS A 46 -7.34 9.98 -13.95
N LEU A 47 -6.73 10.06 -12.77
CA LEU A 47 -7.02 9.17 -11.65
C LEU A 47 -7.95 9.84 -10.63
N VAL A 48 -8.77 9.02 -9.97
CA VAL A 48 -9.49 9.40 -8.76
C VAL A 48 -8.75 8.76 -7.59
N GLU A 49 -8.21 9.60 -6.70
CA GLU A 49 -7.49 9.14 -5.51
C GLU A 49 -8.46 8.94 -4.34
N HIS A 50 -8.38 7.78 -3.69
CA HIS A 50 -9.18 7.44 -2.51
C HIS A 50 -8.33 7.49 -1.23
N LYS A 51 -7.65 8.61 -0.98
CA LYS A 51 -6.75 8.77 0.18
C LYS A 51 -7.54 9.08 1.46
N GLY A 52 -7.32 8.31 2.52
CA GLY A 52 -7.88 8.58 3.85
C GLY A 52 -9.41 8.38 3.96
N ILE A 53 -10.05 7.77 2.97
CA ILE A 53 -11.50 7.53 2.98
C ILE A 53 -11.84 6.30 3.83
N GLN A 54 -11.14 5.18 3.59
CA GLN A 54 -11.41 3.91 4.27
C GLN A 54 -10.39 3.60 5.37
N CYS A 55 -9.11 3.84 5.09
CA CYS A 55 -7.99 3.55 5.98
C CYS A 55 -6.77 4.42 5.60
N ASN A 56 -5.74 4.40 6.44
CA ASN A 56 -4.46 5.07 6.27
C ASN A 56 -3.34 4.05 6.04
N TRP A 57 -2.53 4.24 5.01
CA TRP A 57 -1.31 3.45 4.83
C TRP A 57 -0.25 3.89 5.83
N VAL A 58 0.28 2.95 6.60
CA VAL A 58 1.24 3.22 7.68
C VAL A 58 2.61 2.70 7.27
N CYS A 59 3.62 3.57 7.30
CA CYS A 59 4.97 3.26 6.82
C CYS A 59 5.81 2.42 7.79
N ASP A 60 5.42 2.36 9.05
CA ASP A 60 6.18 1.76 10.14
C ASP A 60 5.33 0.77 10.94
N GLU A 61 5.88 0.30 12.07
CA GLU A 61 5.22 -0.59 13.02
C GLU A 61 4.08 0.07 13.82
N ARG A 62 3.78 1.36 13.61
CA ARG A 62 2.71 2.03 14.37
C ARG A 62 1.36 1.39 14.12
N CYS A 63 0.66 1.13 15.21
CA CYS A 63 -0.69 0.63 15.15
C CYS A 63 -1.70 1.79 15.07
N ASP A 64 -2.31 1.97 13.91
CA ASP A 64 -3.46 2.87 13.71
C ASP A 64 -4.74 2.02 13.62
N LYS A 65 -5.78 2.39 14.38
CA LYS A 65 -7.10 1.74 14.34
C LYS A 65 -7.75 1.80 12.95
N LYS A 66 -7.30 2.73 12.10
CA LYS A 66 -7.71 2.86 10.70
C LYS A 66 -6.59 2.48 9.75
N ALA A 67 -5.62 1.65 10.12
CA ALA A 67 -4.54 1.26 9.23
C ALA A 67 -5.02 0.37 8.07
N CYS A 68 -4.51 0.60 6.86
CA CYS A 68 -4.71 -0.31 5.71
C CYS A 68 -3.78 -1.52 5.77
N ASN A 69 -2.70 -1.42 6.54
CA ASN A 69 -1.62 -2.40 6.61
C ASN A 69 -0.99 -2.36 8.01
N VAL A 70 -0.21 -3.40 8.35
CA VAL A 70 0.72 -3.37 9.48
C VAL A 70 2.12 -3.59 8.92
N GLY A 71 3.00 -2.62 9.09
CA GLY A 71 4.34 -2.64 8.52
C GLY A 71 5.36 -3.35 9.41
N GLN A 72 6.51 -3.70 8.81
CA GLN A 72 7.74 -4.12 9.52
C GLN A 72 7.62 -5.36 10.43
N LEU A 73 6.66 -6.24 10.16
CA LEU A 73 6.50 -7.50 10.91
C LEU A 73 7.49 -8.57 10.45
N ASN A 74 7.98 -9.37 11.40
CA ASN A 74 8.66 -10.63 11.12
C ASN A 74 7.66 -11.77 10.87
N VAL A 75 8.18 -12.94 10.48
CA VAL A 75 7.36 -14.11 10.09
C VAL A 75 6.42 -14.56 11.22
N ASP A 76 6.91 -14.65 12.46
CA ASP A 76 6.12 -15.09 13.61
C ASP A 76 5.02 -14.06 13.94
N GLU A 77 5.35 -12.78 13.85
CA GLU A 77 4.42 -11.66 14.06
C GLU A 77 3.30 -11.66 13.00
N ILE A 78 3.61 -11.97 11.74
CA ILE A 78 2.61 -12.15 10.66
C ILE A 78 1.67 -13.32 10.99
N HIS A 79 2.20 -14.47 11.42
CA HIS A 79 1.37 -15.62 11.78
C HIS A 79 0.46 -15.31 12.98
N LEU A 80 0.99 -14.60 13.97
CA LEU A 80 0.23 -14.17 15.14
C LEU A 80 -0.90 -13.20 14.75
N LEU A 81 -0.59 -12.20 13.91
CA LEU A 81 -1.57 -11.25 13.38
C LEU A 81 -2.68 -11.97 12.62
N MET A 82 -2.33 -12.87 11.71
CA MET A 82 -3.28 -13.60 10.89
C MET A 82 -4.20 -14.51 11.73
N LYS A 83 -3.65 -15.15 12.76
CA LYS A 83 -4.44 -15.95 13.71
C LYS A 83 -5.49 -15.08 14.41
N HIS A 84 -5.09 -13.92 14.93
CA HIS A 84 -6.04 -13.03 15.60
C HIS A 84 -7.07 -12.44 14.63
N TYR A 85 -6.67 -12.02 13.43
CA TYR A 85 -7.57 -11.52 12.40
C TYR A 85 -8.70 -12.51 12.08
N ASN A 86 -8.35 -13.80 11.97
CA ASN A 86 -9.32 -14.87 11.70
C ASN A 86 -10.25 -15.15 12.89
N LEU A 87 -9.77 -14.98 14.13
CA LEU A 87 -10.56 -15.21 15.34
C LEU A 87 -11.51 -14.04 15.66
N ASN A 88 -11.15 -12.82 15.29
CA ASN A 88 -11.87 -11.59 15.65
C ASN A 88 -12.79 -11.07 14.54
N SER A 89 -13.44 -11.96 13.78
CA SER A 89 -14.37 -11.60 12.69
C SER A 89 -13.79 -10.60 11.68
N HIS A 90 -12.52 -10.78 11.31
CA HIS A 90 -11.81 -9.89 10.37
C HIS A 90 -11.63 -8.45 10.88
N ASN A 91 -11.69 -8.23 12.19
CA ASN A 91 -11.30 -6.96 12.77
C ASN A 91 -9.77 -6.92 12.93
N LEU A 92 -9.14 -5.99 12.21
CA LEU A 92 -7.69 -5.69 12.29
C LEU A 92 -7.34 -4.81 13.50
N GLU A 93 -8.17 -4.76 14.54
CA GLU A 93 -7.84 -4.13 15.84
C GLU A 93 -6.64 -4.76 16.56
N VAL A 94 -6.07 -5.81 15.98
CA VAL A 94 -4.95 -6.54 16.55
C VAL A 94 -3.68 -5.79 16.17
N CYS A 95 -3.22 -4.92 17.07
CA CYS A 95 -1.80 -4.65 17.20
C CYS A 95 -1.18 -5.92 17.78
N PRO A 96 -0.43 -6.74 17.01
CA PRO A 96 0.00 -8.04 17.51
C PRO A 96 1.08 -7.92 18.60
N ILE A 97 1.58 -6.70 18.87
CA ILE A 97 2.76 -6.47 19.70
C ILE A 97 2.61 -5.11 20.37
N ASN A 98 2.71 -5.07 21.69
CA ASN A 98 2.97 -3.84 22.45
C ASN A 98 4.39 -3.36 22.12
N ARG A 99 4.57 -2.68 20.98
CA ARG A 99 5.75 -1.85 20.70
C ARG A 99 5.32 -0.41 20.55
#